data_AF-A0A7Y5QHA6-F1
#
_entry.id   AF-A0A7Y5QHA6-F1
#
_cell.length_a   1.000
_cell.length_b   1.000
_cell.length_c   1.000
_cell.angle_alpha   90.00
_cell.angle_beta   90.00
_cell.angle_gamma   90.00
#
_symmetry.space_group_name_H-M   'P 1'
#
loop_
_entity.id
_entity.type
_entity.pdbx_description
1 polymer ?
#
loop_
_entity_poly.entity_id
_entity_poly.type
_entity_poly.pdbx_seq_one_letter_code
_entity_poly.pdbx_strand_id
1 'polypeptide(L)'
;MRDERDKFFAALLARCSVYPQTRLTLTAIYPDGKHRTPSRHVPVNDIAALQDALERLDAANCQEWGAYFAVGLRRPGLNRWQRGGTADVVALPALFVDVDDPSPDALERLQSVSPAPSCMAHSGGGYHAYWWLDTPTTDLETARRLLRGLAAVLRGDILSVAQSLRVPSTMNTKPSRHHACCHLIELHERRYTLADFTAFLPVSPESQRSTQRQAPRRASPYIPDPDLIAQLTHALLAFGCKPRGDWLNGACPFPGHHKHNDQHPSFGFNTRTGYGFCHVCGTLLLKDLCVALGIQPAMTPEGR
;
A
#
# COMPACT_ATOMS: atom_id res chain seq x y z
N MET A 1 -5.66 -29.55 4.92
CA MET A 1 -4.80 -28.50 5.51
C MET A 1 -3.44 -28.42 4.80
N ARG A 2 -2.45 -29.33 5.02
CA ARG A 2 -1.14 -29.24 4.31
C ARG A 2 -1.28 -29.16 2.78
N ASP A 3 -2.14 -30.00 2.20
CA ASP A 3 -2.41 -30.05 0.76
C ASP A 3 -2.93 -28.71 0.17
N GLU A 4 -3.77 -27.97 0.91
CA GLU A 4 -4.28 -26.66 0.46
C GLU A 4 -3.19 -25.59 0.45
N ARG A 5 -2.36 -25.56 1.51
CA ARG A 5 -1.24 -24.62 1.60
C ARG A 5 -0.21 -24.88 0.51
N ASP A 6 0.08 -26.14 0.22
CA ASP A 6 1.02 -26.52 -0.83
C ASP A 6 0.49 -26.10 -2.21
N LYS A 7 -0.80 -26.33 -2.50
CA LYS A 7 -1.46 -25.85 -3.72
C LYS A 7 -1.44 -24.33 -3.83
N PHE A 8 -1.68 -23.61 -2.73
CA PHE A 8 -1.62 -22.15 -2.70
C PHE A 8 -0.24 -21.63 -3.10
N PHE A 9 0.84 -22.12 -2.47
CA PHE A 9 2.18 -21.65 -2.78
C PHE A 9 2.66 -22.13 -4.15
N ALA A 10 2.25 -23.33 -4.60
CA ALA A 10 2.51 -23.79 -5.95
C ALA A 10 1.88 -22.84 -6.98
N ALA A 11 0.61 -22.45 -6.80
CA ALA A 11 -0.07 -21.51 -7.69
C ALA A 11 0.57 -20.12 -7.66
N LEU A 12 0.89 -19.59 -6.47
CA LEU A 12 1.54 -18.29 -6.30
C LEU A 12 2.91 -18.24 -7.01
N LEU A 13 3.71 -19.31 -6.89
CA LEU A 13 5.10 -19.34 -7.35
C LEU A 13 5.29 -19.90 -8.77
N ALA A 14 4.23 -20.44 -9.40
CA ALA A 14 4.32 -21.13 -10.69
C ALA A 14 4.96 -20.30 -11.83
N ARG A 15 4.89 -18.96 -11.76
CA ARG A 15 5.45 -18.03 -12.77
C ARG A 15 6.65 -17.25 -12.27
N CYS A 16 7.23 -17.62 -11.13
CA CYS A 16 8.31 -16.87 -10.49
C CYS A 16 9.73 -17.32 -10.91
N SER A 17 9.86 -18.39 -11.70
CA SER A 17 11.15 -18.89 -12.17
C SER A 17 11.94 -17.89 -13.02
N VAL A 18 11.25 -16.90 -13.61
CA VAL A 18 11.87 -15.76 -14.32
C VAL A 18 12.66 -14.82 -13.39
N TYR A 19 12.47 -14.93 -12.07
CA TYR A 19 13.17 -14.17 -11.04
C TYR A 19 13.90 -15.09 -10.04
N PRO A 20 14.86 -15.92 -10.47
CA PRO A 20 15.40 -17.03 -9.68
C PRO A 20 16.20 -16.57 -8.44
N GLN A 21 16.69 -15.33 -8.44
CA GLN A 21 17.43 -14.76 -7.31
C GLN A 21 16.52 -14.20 -6.22
N THR A 22 15.22 -14.09 -6.49
CA THR A 22 14.28 -13.52 -5.51
C THR A 22 13.94 -14.52 -4.41
N ARG A 23 13.37 -13.99 -3.33
CA ARG A 23 13.00 -14.74 -2.13
C ARG A 23 11.55 -14.50 -1.77
N LEU A 24 10.83 -15.58 -1.46
CA LEU A 24 9.58 -15.51 -0.72
C LEU A 24 9.91 -15.27 0.76
N THR A 25 9.25 -14.30 1.40
CA THR A 25 9.46 -14.04 2.83
C THR A 25 8.34 -14.62 3.66
N LEU A 26 8.69 -15.48 4.60
CA LEU A 26 7.82 -15.99 5.66
C LEU A 26 8.22 -15.33 6.98
N THR A 27 7.26 -14.86 7.77
CA THR A 27 7.52 -14.11 9.01
C THR A 27 6.62 -14.62 10.13
N ALA A 28 7.23 -14.93 11.28
CA ALA A 28 6.49 -15.08 12.53
C ALA A 28 6.41 -13.73 13.25
N ILE A 29 5.23 -13.36 13.73
CA ILE A 29 5.01 -12.10 14.47
C ILE A 29 4.50 -12.45 15.86
N TYR A 30 5.19 -11.97 16.89
CA TYR A 30 4.78 -12.17 18.27
C TYR A 30 3.44 -11.45 18.54
N PRO A 31 2.52 -12.02 19.36
CA PRO A 31 1.18 -11.46 19.60
C PRO A 31 1.12 -9.99 19.98
N ASP A 32 2.04 -9.53 20.83
CA ASP A 32 2.06 -8.16 21.33
C ASP A 32 2.68 -7.14 20.37
N GLY A 33 3.28 -7.59 19.25
CA GLY A 33 3.96 -6.75 18.27
C GLY A 33 5.23 -6.04 18.75
N LYS A 34 5.71 -6.32 19.97
CA LYS A 34 6.85 -5.65 20.61
C LYS A 34 8.16 -6.42 20.47
N HIS A 35 8.09 -7.71 20.11
CA HIS A 35 9.27 -8.53 19.88
C HIS A 35 9.77 -8.44 18.44
N ARG A 36 11.07 -8.73 18.27
CA ARG A 36 11.68 -8.86 16.95
C ARG A 36 10.95 -9.95 16.15
N THR A 37 10.72 -9.67 14.87
CA THR A 37 9.94 -10.53 13.96
C THR A 37 10.89 -11.41 13.14
N PRO A 38 11.12 -12.68 13.53
CA PRO A 38 11.98 -13.55 12.75
C PRO A 38 11.32 -13.85 11.40
N SER A 39 12.09 -13.66 10.35
CA SER A 39 11.73 -13.87 8.97
C SER A 39 12.68 -14.89 8.33
N ARG A 40 12.16 -15.66 7.37
CA ARG A 40 12.90 -16.57 6.50
C ARG A 40 12.69 -16.13 5.07
N HIS A 41 13.79 -16.04 4.33
CA HIS A 41 13.79 -15.62 2.92
C HIS A 41 14.15 -16.84 2.08
N VAL A 42 13.14 -17.47 1.49
CA VAL A 42 13.23 -18.75 0.81
C VAL A 42 13.40 -18.53 -0.70
N PRO A 43 14.38 -19.14 -1.38
CA PRO A 43 14.45 -19.13 -2.84
C PRO A 43 13.14 -19.62 -3.48
N VAL A 44 12.63 -18.88 -4.47
CA VAL A 44 11.32 -19.19 -5.09
C VAL A 44 11.29 -20.52 -5.85
N ASN A 45 12.45 -21.11 -6.12
CA ASN A 45 12.63 -22.40 -6.81
C ASN A 45 13.06 -23.54 -5.86
N ASP A 46 13.08 -23.30 -4.55
CA ASP A 46 13.51 -24.29 -3.55
C ASP A 46 12.32 -24.77 -2.72
N ILE A 47 11.67 -25.83 -3.21
CA ILE A 47 10.49 -26.43 -2.58
C ILE A 47 10.83 -26.99 -1.19
N ALA A 48 12.01 -27.60 -1.05
CA ALA A 48 12.42 -28.19 0.23
C ALA A 48 12.66 -27.11 1.28
N ALA A 49 13.32 -26.00 0.92
CA ALA A 49 13.49 -24.87 1.82
C ALA A 49 12.17 -24.18 2.17
N LEU A 50 11.20 -24.15 1.24
CA LEU A 50 9.86 -23.66 1.53
C LEU A 50 9.16 -24.54 2.57
N GLN A 51 9.22 -25.86 2.41
CA GLN A 51 8.63 -26.81 3.36
C GLN A 51 9.26 -26.68 4.75
N ASP A 52 10.60 -26.66 4.88
CA ASP A 52 11.29 -26.42 6.17
C ASP A 52 10.86 -25.09 6.80
N ALA A 53 10.77 -24.02 6.00
CA ALA A 53 10.37 -22.72 6.52
C ALA A 53 8.91 -22.70 7.01
N LEU A 54 8.01 -23.39 6.32
CA LEU A 54 6.60 -23.53 6.72
C LEU A 54 6.45 -24.36 7.99
N GLU A 55 7.15 -25.49 8.12
CA GLU A 55 7.11 -26.32 9.34
C GLU A 55 7.58 -25.55 10.58
N ARG A 56 8.61 -24.72 10.43
CA ARG A 56 9.07 -23.85 11.51
C ARG A 56 8.10 -22.73 11.83
N LEU A 57 7.39 -22.24 10.82
CA LEU A 57 6.35 -21.23 11.00
C LEU A 57 5.15 -21.84 11.73
N ASP A 58 4.79 -23.09 11.44
CA ASP A 58 3.79 -23.86 12.19
C ASP A 58 4.20 -24.02 13.65
N ALA A 59 5.45 -24.39 13.92
CA ALA A 59 5.97 -24.51 15.29
C ALA A 59 5.91 -23.19 16.07
N ALA A 60 6.10 -22.04 15.40
CA ALA A 60 5.91 -20.73 16.01
C ALA A 60 4.42 -20.40 16.22
N ASN A 61 3.56 -20.77 15.27
CA ASN A 61 2.12 -20.55 15.36
C ASN A 61 1.47 -21.38 16.48
N CYS A 62 1.94 -22.60 16.73
CA CYS A 62 1.58 -23.40 17.90
C CYS A 62 1.98 -22.75 19.24
N GLN A 63 2.94 -21.81 19.22
CA GLN A 63 3.35 -21.01 20.37
C GLN A 63 2.66 -19.63 20.38
N GLU A 64 1.52 -19.50 19.70
CA GLU A 64 0.69 -18.29 19.59
C GLU A 64 1.26 -17.18 18.69
N TRP A 65 2.39 -17.38 18.00
CA TRP A 65 2.90 -16.37 17.07
C TRP A 65 2.03 -16.33 15.81
N GLY A 66 1.77 -15.14 15.27
CA GLY A 66 1.10 -15.04 13.98
C GLY A 66 2.01 -15.49 12.83
N ALA A 67 1.47 -16.26 11.89
CA ALA A 67 2.18 -16.78 10.73
C ALA A 67 1.83 -16.00 9.45
N TYR A 68 2.83 -15.38 8.83
CA TYR A 68 2.62 -14.48 7.69
C TYR A 68 3.58 -14.79 6.52
N PHE A 69 3.18 -14.44 5.31
CA PHE A 69 4.04 -14.40 4.13
C PHE A 69 3.90 -13.07 3.40
N ALA A 70 4.97 -12.56 2.80
CA ALA A 70 4.90 -11.41 1.90
C ALA A 70 4.58 -11.88 0.49
N VAL A 71 3.59 -11.26 -0.16
CA VAL A 71 3.24 -11.57 -1.55
C VAL A 71 4.33 -11.09 -2.50
N GLY A 72 4.86 -9.88 -2.26
CA GLY A 72 5.99 -9.33 -3.03
C GLY A 72 7.28 -10.12 -2.82
N LEU A 73 7.85 -10.61 -3.91
CA LEU A 73 9.14 -11.30 -3.94
C LEU A 73 10.26 -10.31 -3.64
N ARG A 74 11.21 -10.71 -2.81
CA ARG A 74 12.25 -9.80 -2.31
C ARG A 74 13.62 -10.10 -2.89
N ARG A 75 14.49 -9.09 -2.87
CA ARG A 75 15.91 -9.27 -3.15
C ARG A 75 16.56 -10.23 -2.13
N PRO A 76 17.63 -10.94 -2.52
CA PRO A 76 18.41 -11.74 -1.58
C PRO A 76 19.18 -10.84 -0.59
N GLY A 77 19.73 -11.46 0.45
CA GLY A 77 20.61 -10.79 1.42
C GLY A 77 19.89 -10.11 2.60
N LEU A 78 18.56 -10.22 2.70
CA LEU A 78 17.85 -9.88 3.93
C LEU A 78 18.17 -10.92 5.01
N ASN A 79 18.51 -10.45 6.21
CA ASN A 79 18.78 -11.32 7.35
C ASN A 79 17.50 -11.69 8.09
N ARG A 80 17.60 -12.65 9.02
CA ARG A 80 16.48 -13.18 9.81
C ARG A 80 15.61 -12.11 10.48
N TRP A 81 16.14 -10.94 10.79
CA TRP A 81 15.43 -9.89 11.51
C TRP A 81 14.97 -8.74 10.62
N GLN A 82 15.08 -8.92 9.30
CA GLN A 82 14.67 -7.97 8.29
C GLN A 82 13.53 -8.57 7.48
N ARG A 83 12.28 -8.29 7.86
CA ARG A 83 11.14 -8.62 7.00
C ARG A 83 11.28 -7.98 5.61
N GLY A 84 11.86 -6.78 5.59
CA GLY A 84 12.09 -5.93 4.42
C GLY A 84 10.93 -4.95 4.18
N GLY A 85 11.20 -3.84 3.53
CA GLY A 85 10.22 -2.83 3.11
C GLY A 85 9.94 -2.84 1.61
N THR A 86 9.25 -1.81 1.12
CA THR A 86 8.94 -1.60 -0.31
C THR A 86 10.20 -1.61 -1.17
N ALA A 87 11.30 -1.03 -0.70
CA ALA A 87 12.57 -0.97 -1.43
C ALA A 87 13.24 -2.36 -1.62
N ASP A 88 12.80 -3.37 -0.87
CA ASP A 88 13.32 -4.73 -1.00
C ASP A 88 12.49 -5.60 -1.95
N VAL A 89 11.31 -5.11 -2.39
CA VAL A 89 10.42 -5.83 -3.31
C VAL A 89 10.97 -5.70 -4.73
N VAL A 90 11.12 -6.84 -5.40
CA VAL A 90 11.63 -6.94 -6.78
C VAL A 90 10.47 -7.13 -7.75
N ALA A 91 9.52 -8.01 -7.42
CA ALA A 91 8.38 -8.29 -8.27
C ALA A 91 7.15 -8.74 -7.46
N LEU A 92 5.96 -8.50 -7.98
CA LEU A 92 4.70 -9.04 -7.45
C LEU A 92 4.20 -10.17 -8.35
N PRO A 93 4.03 -11.39 -7.83
CA PRO A 93 3.44 -12.50 -8.59
C PRO A 93 1.90 -12.47 -8.59
N ALA A 94 1.30 -11.60 -7.77
CA ALA A 94 -0.14 -11.47 -7.63
C ALA A 94 -0.52 -10.05 -7.20
N LEU A 95 -1.70 -9.59 -7.62
CA LEU A 95 -2.42 -8.54 -6.89
C LEU A 95 -3.18 -9.19 -5.73
N PHE A 96 -3.46 -8.43 -4.67
CA PHE A 96 -4.08 -8.97 -3.47
C PHE A 96 -4.87 -7.91 -2.69
N VAL A 97 -5.82 -8.35 -1.89
CA VAL A 97 -6.52 -7.51 -0.90
C VAL A 97 -6.67 -8.25 0.43
N ASP A 98 -6.79 -7.48 1.50
CA ASP A 98 -7.19 -7.93 2.84
C ASP A 98 -8.44 -7.18 3.23
N VAL A 99 -9.54 -7.90 3.46
CA VAL A 99 -10.84 -7.36 3.83
C VAL A 99 -11.13 -7.81 5.25
N ASP A 100 -10.99 -6.90 6.22
CA ASP A 100 -11.19 -7.20 7.64
C ASP A 100 -12.68 -7.15 8.06
N ASP A 101 -13.51 -7.84 7.27
CA ASP A 101 -14.96 -7.97 7.44
C ASP A 101 -15.34 -9.44 7.18
N PRO A 102 -15.68 -10.23 8.22
CA PRO A 102 -16.04 -11.65 8.06
C PRO A 102 -17.47 -11.86 7.56
N SER A 103 -18.24 -10.81 7.28
CA SER A 103 -19.65 -10.96 6.88
C SER A 103 -19.83 -11.71 5.56
N PRO A 104 -20.96 -12.39 5.36
CA PRO A 104 -21.33 -12.95 4.06
C PRO A 104 -21.33 -11.90 2.94
N ASP A 105 -21.75 -10.67 3.22
CA ASP A 105 -21.74 -9.57 2.25
C ASP A 105 -20.33 -9.25 1.74
N ALA A 106 -19.30 -9.36 2.59
CA ALA A 106 -17.92 -9.19 2.17
C ALA A 106 -17.46 -10.32 1.23
N LEU A 107 -17.86 -11.55 1.52
CA LEU A 107 -17.58 -12.70 0.67
C LEU A 107 -18.29 -12.57 -0.69
N GLU A 108 -19.56 -12.16 -0.69
CA GLU A 108 -20.35 -11.96 -1.92
C GLU A 108 -19.73 -10.87 -2.80
N ARG A 109 -19.25 -9.76 -2.21
CA ARG A 109 -18.50 -8.72 -2.94
C ARG A 109 -17.25 -9.29 -3.62
N LEU A 110 -16.49 -10.14 -2.93
CA LEU A 110 -15.30 -10.78 -3.47
C LEU A 110 -15.63 -11.82 -4.55
N GLN A 111 -16.74 -12.54 -4.43
CA GLN A 111 -17.20 -13.51 -5.43
C GLN A 111 -17.75 -12.84 -6.69
N SER A 112 -18.27 -11.62 -6.56
CA SER A 112 -18.94 -10.89 -7.66
C SER A 112 -18.03 -9.90 -8.39
N VAL A 113 -16.83 -9.62 -7.87
CA VAL A 113 -15.92 -8.65 -8.49
C VAL A 113 -15.35 -9.19 -9.81
N SER A 114 -15.18 -8.30 -10.80
CA SER A 114 -14.52 -8.61 -12.06
C SER A 114 -13.27 -7.73 -12.24
N PRO A 115 -12.08 -8.31 -12.53
CA PRO A 115 -11.83 -9.74 -12.70
C PRO A 115 -12.06 -10.57 -11.42
N ALA A 116 -12.55 -11.80 -11.59
CA ALA A 116 -12.78 -12.72 -10.47
C ALA A 116 -11.46 -13.11 -9.78
N PRO A 117 -11.41 -13.27 -8.45
CA PRO A 117 -10.22 -13.72 -7.75
C PRO A 117 -9.72 -15.08 -8.27
N SER A 118 -8.40 -15.24 -8.37
CA SER A 118 -7.78 -16.54 -8.61
C SER A 118 -7.78 -17.40 -7.35
N CYS A 119 -7.74 -16.78 -6.17
CA CYS A 119 -7.81 -17.46 -4.89
C CYS A 119 -8.48 -16.58 -3.86
N MET A 120 -9.28 -17.18 -2.99
CA MET A 120 -9.83 -16.55 -1.80
C MET A 120 -9.53 -17.41 -0.58
N ALA A 121 -9.23 -16.76 0.54
CA ALA A 121 -8.98 -17.41 1.81
C ALA A 121 -9.73 -16.68 2.92
N HIS A 122 -10.39 -17.42 3.80
CA HIS A 122 -10.83 -16.87 5.06
C HIS A 122 -9.59 -16.67 5.94
N SER A 123 -9.31 -15.45 6.36
CA SER A 123 -8.08 -15.13 7.11
C SER A 123 -8.18 -15.49 8.59
N GLY A 124 -9.37 -15.86 9.07
CA GLY A 124 -9.67 -16.02 10.50
C GLY A 124 -10.37 -14.81 11.11
N GLY A 125 -10.78 -13.82 10.32
CA GLY A 125 -11.82 -12.84 10.73
C GLY A 125 -12.08 -11.81 9.64
N GLY A 126 -12.12 -12.27 8.41
CA GLY A 126 -12.10 -11.49 7.20
C GLY A 126 -11.61 -12.37 6.05
N TYR A 127 -11.31 -11.76 4.92
CA TYR A 127 -10.99 -12.46 3.69
C TYR A 127 -9.73 -11.89 3.05
N HIS A 128 -8.84 -12.76 2.58
CA HIS A 128 -7.85 -12.39 1.59
C HIS A 128 -8.36 -12.82 0.21
N ALA A 129 -8.14 -11.98 -0.80
CA ALA A 129 -8.29 -12.38 -2.19
C ALA A 129 -7.03 -12.07 -2.97
N TYR A 130 -6.73 -12.95 -3.94
CA TYR A 130 -5.53 -12.90 -4.74
C TYR A 130 -5.87 -13.07 -6.22
N TRP A 131 -5.19 -12.32 -7.06
CA TRP A 131 -5.23 -12.46 -8.52
C TRP A 131 -3.84 -12.79 -9.01
N TRP A 132 -3.63 -14.03 -9.44
CA TRP A 132 -2.35 -14.49 -9.97
C TRP A 132 -2.00 -13.73 -11.23
N LEU A 133 -0.78 -13.22 -11.32
CA LEU A 133 -0.29 -12.66 -12.57
C LEU A 133 0.26 -13.78 -13.46
N ASP A 134 0.06 -13.64 -14.77
CA ASP A 134 0.65 -14.52 -15.78
C ASP A 134 2.18 -14.35 -15.85
N THR A 135 2.65 -13.14 -15.57
CA THR A 135 4.05 -12.74 -15.38
C THR A 135 4.15 -11.87 -14.13
N PRO A 136 5.04 -12.18 -13.17
CA PRO A 136 5.23 -11.30 -12.02
C PRO A 136 5.64 -9.90 -12.48
N THR A 137 5.00 -8.87 -11.93
CA THR A 137 5.22 -7.49 -12.36
C THR A 137 6.35 -6.83 -11.57
N THR A 138 7.23 -6.12 -12.27
CA THR A 138 8.21 -5.19 -11.70
C THR A 138 7.70 -3.74 -11.71
N ASP A 139 6.54 -3.47 -12.31
CA ASP A 139 5.85 -2.18 -12.24
C ASP A 139 5.13 -2.05 -10.90
N LEU A 140 5.93 -1.84 -9.86
CA LEU A 140 5.46 -1.73 -8.47
C LEU A 140 4.62 -0.47 -8.24
N GLU A 141 4.79 0.57 -9.05
CA GLU A 141 3.99 1.79 -8.94
C GLU A 141 2.57 1.56 -9.41
N THR A 142 2.39 0.98 -10.60
CA THR A 142 1.07 0.60 -11.11
C THR A 142 0.43 -0.42 -10.18
N ALA A 143 1.17 -1.45 -9.76
CA ALA A 143 0.66 -2.44 -8.80
C ALA A 143 0.15 -1.77 -7.51
N ARG A 144 0.92 -0.83 -6.93
CA ARG A 144 0.48 -0.08 -5.73
C ARG A 144 -0.81 0.69 -5.97
N ARG A 145 -0.99 1.32 -7.13
CA ARG A 145 -2.22 2.05 -7.47
C ARG A 145 -3.41 1.10 -7.63
N LEU A 146 -3.19 -0.06 -8.25
CA LEU A 146 -4.20 -1.10 -8.41
C LEU A 146 -4.63 -1.71 -7.07
N LEU A 147 -3.67 -2.04 -6.19
CA LEU A 147 -3.97 -2.53 -4.83
C LEU A 147 -4.85 -1.54 -4.05
N ARG A 148 -4.58 -0.23 -4.19
CA ARG A 148 -5.41 0.82 -3.58
C ARG A 148 -6.82 0.87 -4.17
N GLY A 149 -6.95 0.77 -5.49
CA GLY A 149 -8.26 0.77 -6.14
C GLY A 149 -9.09 -0.46 -5.82
N LEU A 150 -8.46 -1.64 -5.83
CA LEU A 150 -9.08 -2.89 -5.39
C LEU A 150 -9.55 -2.78 -3.93
N ALA A 151 -8.70 -2.29 -3.03
CA ALA A 151 -9.08 -2.06 -1.64
C ALA A 151 -10.28 -1.11 -1.51
N ALA A 152 -10.32 -0.02 -2.28
CA ALA A 152 -11.44 0.92 -2.27
C ALA A 152 -12.77 0.27 -2.73
N VAL A 153 -12.75 -0.48 -3.85
CA VAL A 153 -13.95 -1.15 -4.38
C VAL A 153 -14.43 -2.25 -3.44
N LEU A 154 -13.51 -3.02 -2.88
CA LEU A 154 -13.81 -4.21 -2.06
C LEU A 154 -13.97 -3.90 -0.57
N ARG A 155 -13.80 -2.62 -0.19
CA ARG A 155 -13.80 -2.16 1.22
C ARG A 155 -12.75 -2.88 2.05
N GLY A 156 -11.59 -3.12 1.45
CA GLY A 156 -10.41 -3.70 2.10
C GLY A 156 -9.43 -2.67 2.63
N ASP A 157 -8.40 -3.15 3.31
CA ASP A 157 -7.32 -2.35 3.83
C ASP A 157 -6.44 -1.79 2.71
N ILE A 158 -5.92 -0.58 2.91
CA ILE A 158 -4.92 0.01 2.01
C ILE A 158 -3.57 -0.62 2.30
N LEU A 159 -3.17 -1.57 1.44
CA LEU A 159 -1.93 -2.31 1.60
C LEU A 159 -0.79 -1.75 0.75
N SER A 160 0.44 -2.00 1.18
CA SER A 160 1.65 -1.79 0.36
C SER A 160 2.03 -3.05 -0.39
N VAL A 161 2.84 -2.91 -1.44
CA VAL A 161 3.43 -4.05 -2.19
C VAL A 161 4.32 -4.95 -1.31
N ALA A 162 4.79 -4.46 -0.16
CA ALA A 162 5.59 -5.21 0.81
C ALA A 162 4.76 -5.85 1.93
N GLN A 163 3.43 -5.71 1.89
CA GLN A 163 2.54 -6.23 2.92
C GLN A 163 2.67 -7.76 3.02
N SER A 164 2.48 -8.25 4.24
CA SER A 164 2.37 -9.69 4.50
C SER A 164 0.97 -10.02 4.97
N LEU A 165 0.49 -11.16 4.49
CA LEU A 165 -0.83 -11.72 4.78
C LEU A 165 -0.65 -13.04 5.52
N ARG A 166 -1.69 -13.50 6.21
CA ARG A 166 -1.62 -14.76 6.95
C ARG A 166 -1.42 -15.94 6.01
N VAL A 167 -0.61 -16.90 6.46
CA VAL A 167 -0.38 -18.15 5.72
C VAL A 167 -1.61 -19.05 5.84
N PRO A 168 -2.12 -19.63 4.72
CA PRO A 168 -3.17 -20.65 4.80
C PRO A 168 -2.77 -21.83 5.68
N SER A 169 -3.76 -22.51 6.27
CA SER A 169 -3.57 -23.59 7.25
C SER A 169 -2.81 -23.19 8.52
N THR A 170 -2.91 -21.93 8.95
CA THR A 170 -2.38 -21.47 10.25
C THR A 170 -3.46 -20.78 11.07
N MET A 171 -3.32 -20.77 12.39
CA MET A 171 -4.27 -20.13 13.28
C MET A 171 -4.05 -18.62 13.34
N ASN A 172 -5.14 -17.87 13.32
CA ASN A 172 -5.13 -16.45 13.60
C ASN A 172 -5.08 -16.22 15.12
N THR A 173 -3.88 -15.94 15.62
CA THR A 173 -3.60 -15.83 17.06
C THR A 173 -3.91 -14.46 17.66
N LYS A 174 -4.53 -13.55 16.90
CA LYS A 174 -5.00 -12.27 17.47
C LYS A 174 -6.11 -12.54 18.50
N PRO A 175 -6.12 -11.89 19.68
CA PRO A 175 -7.08 -12.18 20.76
C PRO A 175 -8.55 -12.16 20.33
N SER A 176 -8.95 -11.21 19.46
CA SER A 176 -10.32 -11.06 18.97
C SER A 176 -10.75 -12.11 17.94
N ARG A 177 -9.90 -13.08 17.62
CA ARG A 177 -10.08 -14.00 16.50
C ARG A 177 -10.24 -15.45 16.93
N HIS A 178 -10.18 -15.72 18.24
CA HIS A 178 -10.48 -17.03 18.84
C HIS A 178 -9.77 -18.20 18.15
N HIS A 179 -8.52 -17.99 17.73
CA HIS A 179 -7.72 -18.99 17.00
C HIS A 179 -8.40 -19.52 15.74
N ALA A 180 -9.20 -18.70 15.06
CA ALA A 180 -9.84 -19.09 13.81
C ALA A 180 -8.78 -19.46 12.76
N CYS A 181 -9.00 -20.60 12.09
CA CYS A 181 -8.08 -21.11 11.08
C CYS A 181 -8.15 -20.27 9.80
N CYS A 182 -6.98 -19.86 9.30
CA CYS A 182 -6.81 -19.33 7.97
C CYS A 182 -6.92 -20.49 6.97
N HIS A 183 -7.92 -20.50 6.09
CA HIS A 183 -8.15 -21.61 5.14
C HIS A 183 -8.61 -21.10 3.78
N LEU A 184 -8.36 -21.89 2.74
CA LEU A 184 -8.79 -21.53 1.39
C LEU A 184 -10.30 -21.72 1.27
N ILE A 185 -10.96 -20.77 0.61
CA ILE A 185 -12.37 -20.86 0.22
C ILE A 185 -12.44 -21.35 -1.22
N GLU A 186 -11.63 -20.74 -2.08
CA GLU A 186 -11.56 -21.06 -3.50
C GLU A 186 -10.11 -20.95 -3.99
N LEU A 187 -9.74 -21.83 -4.91
CA LEU A 187 -8.47 -21.79 -5.62
C LEU A 187 -8.70 -22.19 -7.09
N HIS A 188 -8.31 -21.30 -7.99
CA HIS A 188 -8.48 -21.45 -9.43
C HIS A 188 -7.15 -21.15 -10.16
N GLU A 189 -7.00 -21.72 -11.35
CA GLU A 189 -5.81 -21.53 -12.21
C GLU A 189 -5.82 -20.23 -13.01
N ARG A 190 -6.82 -19.35 -12.79
CA ARG A 190 -6.97 -18.09 -13.54
C ARG A 190 -5.78 -17.18 -13.30
N ARG A 191 -5.23 -16.62 -14.38
CA ARG A 191 -4.12 -15.67 -14.36
C ARG A 191 -4.46 -14.45 -15.21
N TYR A 192 -3.86 -13.34 -14.84
CA TYR A 192 -4.17 -12.03 -15.40
C TYR A 192 -2.91 -11.26 -15.73
N THR A 193 -3.03 -10.35 -16.67
CA THR A 193 -2.07 -9.27 -16.87
C THR A 193 -2.41 -8.10 -15.94
N LEU A 194 -1.49 -7.15 -15.75
CA LEU A 194 -1.86 -5.91 -15.06
C LEU A 194 -2.92 -5.09 -15.81
N ALA A 195 -3.00 -5.22 -17.14
CA ALA A 195 -3.93 -4.45 -17.97
C ALA A 195 -5.40 -4.82 -17.68
N ASP A 196 -5.67 -6.05 -17.25
CA ASP A 196 -7.00 -6.54 -16.89
C ASP A 196 -7.61 -5.79 -15.70
N PHE A 197 -6.78 -5.07 -14.92
CA PHE A 197 -7.21 -4.32 -13.73
C PHE A 197 -7.25 -2.81 -13.96
N THR A 198 -7.08 -2.32 -15.19
CA THR A 198 -7.07 -0.88 -15.49
C THR A 198 -8.29 -0.13 -14.96
N ALA A 199 -9.46 -0.77 -14.91
CA ALA A 199 -10.69 -0.23 -14.31
C ALA A 199 -10.56 0.11 -12.81
N PHE A 200 -9.62 -0.50 -12.09
CA PHE A 200 -9.33 -0.21 -10.69
C PHE A 200 -8.26 0.86 -10.51
N LEU A 201 -7.66 1.39 -11.58
CA LEU A 201 -6.76 2.52 -11.41
C LEU A 201 -7.59 3.69 -10.86
N PRO A 202 -7.17 4.32 -9.75
CA PRO A 202 -7.86 5.48 -9.24
C PRO A 202 -7.86 6.54 -10.34
N VAL A 203 -9.05 7.03 -10.65
CA VAL A 203 -9.23 8.11 -11.61
C VAL A 203 -8.48 9.31 -11.06
N SER A 204 -7.38 9.69 -11.72
CA SER A 204 -6.76 10.99 -11.43
C SER A 204 -7.86 12.04 -11.60
N PRO A 205 -8.03 13.01 -10.70
CA PRO A 205 -9.04 14.08 -10.85
C PRO A 205 -8.93 14.89 -12.16
N GLU A 206 -7.87 14.68 -12.94
CA GLU A 206 -7.70 15.22 -14.30
C GLU A 206 -8.52 14.50 -15.38
N SER A 207 -8.90 13.23 -15.19
CA SER A 207 -9.55 12.40 -16.24
C SER A 207 -11.04 12.67 -16.43
N GLN A 208 -11.73 13.25 -15.44
CA GLN A 208 -13.16 13.57 -15.53
C GLN A 208 -13.47 14.92 -16.20
N ARG A 209 -12.44 15.68 -16.64
CA ARG A 209 -12.64 16.93 -17.40
C ARG A 209 -12.66 16.75 -18.93
N SER A 210 -12.68 15.52 -19.45
CA SER A 210 -12.40 15.24 -20.88
C SER A 210 -13.59 15.02 -21.82
N THR A 211 -14.82 15.45 -21.49
CA THR A 211 -15.90 15.53 -22.51
C THR A 211 -16.06 16.91 -23.14
N GLN A 212 -15.28 17.91 -22.71
CA GLN A 212 -15.14 19.14 -23.48
C GLN A 212 -13.70 19.62 -23.37
N ARG A 213 -12.86 19.33 -24.37
CA ARG A 213 -11.71 20.20 -24.60
C ARG A 213 -11.23 20.21 -26.04
N GLN A 214 -11.40 21.40 -26.59
CA GLN A 214 -10.71 21.99 -27.73
C GLN A 214 -9.19 21.71 -27.68
N ALA A 215 -8.57 21.80 -28.86
CA ALA A 215 -7.18 21.50 -29.16
C ALA A 215 -6.14 21.97 -28.12
N PRO A 216 -5.02 21.23 -27.96
CA PRO A 216 -4.09 21.44 -26.86
C PRO A 216 -3.29 22.73 -27.06
N ARG A 217 -3.41 23.66 -26.11
CA ARG A 217 -2.41 24.73 -25.91
C ARG A 217 -1.23 24.14 -25.14
N ARG A 218 -0.02 24.32 -25.69
CA ARG A 218 1.27 23.92 -25.08
C ARG A 218 1.34 24.40 -23.62
N ALA A 219 1.58 23.48 -22.69
CA ALA A 219 1.80 23.82 -21.29
C ALA A 219 3.17 24.47 -21.13
N SER A 220 3.19 25.72 -20.64
CA SER A 220 4.40 26.39 -20.18
C SER A 220 4.81 25.79 -18.82
N PRO A 221 6.11 25.63 -18.51
CA PRO A 221 6.55 25.20 -17.19
C PRO A 221 6.02 26.18 -16.12
N TYR A 222 5.29 25.66 -15.14
CA TYR A 222 4.78 26.44 -14.01
C TYR A 222 5.97 26.82 -13.11
N ILE A 223 6.36 28.09 -13.18
CA ILE A 223 7.30 28.71 -12.24
C ILE A 223 6.40 29.39 -11.19
N PRO A 224 6.45 28.97 -9.91
CA PRO A 224 5.67 29.61 -8.87
C PRO A 224 6.10 31.07 -8.70
N ASP A 225 5.14 31.97 -8.55
CA ASP A 225 5.38 33.40 -8.34
C ASP A 225 6.21 33.61 -7.04
N PRO A 226 7.44 34.16 -7.12
CA PRO A 226 8.29 34.42 -5.97
C PRO A 226 7.62 35.32 -4.92
N ASP A 227 6.79 36.27 -5.36
CA ASP A 227 6.11 37.20 -4.45
C ASP A 227 5.03 36.47 -3.63
N LEU A 228 4.38 35.47 -4.23
CA LEU A 228 3.41 34.63 -3.52
C LEU A 228 4.09 33.71 -2.50
N ILE A 229 5.27 33.16 -2.84
CA ILE A 229 6.08 32.37 -1.89
C ILE A 229 6.50 33.23 -0.70
N ALA A 230 6.92 34.49 -0.94
CA ALA A 230 7.29 35.41 0.12
C ALA A 230 6.10 35.76 1.03
N GLN A 231 4.92 36.02 0.46
CA GLN A 231 3.69 36.28 1.23
C GLN A 231 3.30 35.09 2.11
N LEU A 232 3.31 33.88 1.54
CA LEU A 232 3.03 32.65 2.29
C LEU A 232 4.07 32.37 3.37
N THR A 233 5.34 32.66 3.10
CA THR A 233 6.42 32.56 4.11
C THR A 233 6.12 33.47 5.30
N HIS A 234 5.72 34.72 5.06
CA HIS A 234 5.39 35.66 6.13
C HIS A 234 4.15 35.21 6.94
N ALA A 235 3.09 34.80 6.25
CA ALA A 235 1.88 34.32 6.89
C ALA A 235 2.11 33.05 7.73
N LEU A 236 2.94 32.11 7.26
CA LEU A 236 3.27 30.89 7.99
C LEU A 236 4.12 31.16 9.24
N LEU A 237 5.02 32.14 9.20
CA LEU A 237 5.75 32.60 10.38
C LEU A 237 4.79 33.21 11.42
N ALA A 238 3.84 34.05 10.97
CA ALA A 238 2.80 34.61 11.84
C ALA A 238 1.86 33.54 12.42
N PHE A 239 1.62 32.46 11.65
CA PHE A 239 0.87 31.28 12.08
C PHE A 239 1.64 30.41 13.09
N GLY A 240 2.91 30.74 13.39
CA GLY A 240 3.73 30.07 14.40
C GLY A 240 4.67 28.98 13.86
N CYS A 241 4.83 28.87 12.54
CA CYS A 241 5.86 28.00 11.97
C CYS A 241 7.26 28.55 12.28
N LYS A 242 8.22 27.66 12.53
CA LYS A 242 9.60 28.02 12.88
C LYS A 242 10.55 27.72 11.71
N PRO A 243 11.50 28.62 11.41
CA PRO A 243 12.48 28.41 10.35
C PRO A 243 13.52 27.35 10.74
N ARG A 244 13.93 26.55 9.76
CA ARG A 244 15.03 25.59 9.78
C ARG A 244 15.67 25.54 8.40
N GLY A 245 16.64 26.42 8.15
CA GLY A 245 17.21 26.61 6.81
C GLY A 245 16.15 27.11 5.82
N ASP A 246 16.09 26.49 4.64
CA ASP A 246 15.13 26.81 3.57
C ASP A 246 13.69 26.32 3.87
N TRP A 247 13.41 25.84 5.08
CA TRP A 247 12.12 25.26 5.47
C TRP A 247 11.50 25.95 6.68
N LEU A 248 10.19 26.19 6.62
CA LEU A 248 9.35 26.48 7.78
C LEU A 248 8.69 25.18 8.26
N ASN A 249 8.68 24.92 9.56
CA ASN A 249 8.04 23.75 10.15
C ASN A 249 7.08 24.17 11.26
N GLY A 250 5.87 23.60 11.29
CA GLY A 250 4.86 23.98 12.28
C GLY A 250 3.60 23.14 12.19
N ALA A 251 2.54 23.64 12.85
CA ALA A 251 1.21 23.08 12.72
C ALA A 251 0.68 23.28 11.29
N CYS A 252 -0.14 22.34 10.84
CA CYS A 252 -0.83 22.35 9.58
C CYS A 252 -1.87 23.46 9.56
N PRO A 253 -1.90 24.31 8.51
CA PRO A 253 -2.94 25.32 8.33
C PRO A 253 -4.37 24.76 8.20
N PHE A 254 -4.53 23.43 8.12
CA PHE A 254 -5.82 22.73 8.05
C PHE A 254 -6.06 21.86 9.29
N PRO A 255 -6.26 22.44 10.47
CA PRO A 255 -6.28 21.69 11.72
C PRO A 255 -7.48 20.71 11.81
N GLY A 256 -8.57 20.99 11.10
CA GLY A 256 -9.74 20.10 11.00
C GLY A 256 -9.47 18.76 10.30
N HIS A 257 -8.33 18.60 9.60
CA HIS A 257 -7.91 17.31 9.02
C HIS A 257 -7.14 16.43 10.03
N HIS A 258 -6.88 16.92 11.24
CA HIS A 258 -6.02 16.28 12.23
C HIS A 258 -6.80 15.86 13.48
N LYS A 259 -6.59 14.62 13.97
CA LYS A 259 -7.29 14.06 15.14
C LYS A 259 -7.11 14.86 16.45
N HIS A 260 -6.07 15.69 16.53
CA HIS A 260 -5.78 16.56 17.69
C HIS A 260 -5.65 18.04 17.29
N ASN A 261 -6.31 18.47 16.21
CA ASN A 261 -6.26 19.85 15.72
C ASN A 261 -4.83 20.36 15.46
N ASP A 262 -3.95 19.43 15.11
CA ASP A 262 -2.52 19.61 14.86
C ASP A 262 -1.70 20.33 15.95
N GLN A 263 -1.90 19.95 17.21
CA GLN A 263 -1.09 20.43 18.35
C GLN A 263 0.40 20.01 18.28
N HIS A 264 0.79 19.17 17.32
CA HIS A 264 2.17 18.76 17.07
C HIS A 264 2.58 19.12 15.64
N PRO A 265 3.81 19.64 15.41
CA PRO A 265 4.23 20.04 14.07
C PRO A 265 4.17 18.87 13.08
N SER A 266 3.34 19.01 12.05
CA SER A 266 3.16 18.00 11.00
C SER A 266 3.37 18.53 9.59
N PHE A 267 3.59 19.85 9.46
CA PHE A 267 3.67 20.58 8.20
C PHE A 267 5.03 21.21 7.99
N GLY A 268 5.51 21.17 6.75
CA GLY A 268 6.71 21.81 6.25
C GLY A 268 6.44 22.63 4.98
N PHE A 269 7.04 23.80 4.87
CA PHE A 269 6.99 24.66 3.68
C PHE A 269 8.39 25.10 3.26
N ASN A 270 8.74 24.87 2.00
CA ASN A 270 10.03 25.30 1.45
C ASN A 270 9.93 26.73 0.89
N THR A 271 10.70 27.65 1.45
CA THR A 271 10.65 29.09 1.13
C THR A 271 11.32 29.44 -0.19
N ARG A 272 12.04 28.50 -0.84
CA ARG A 272 12.68 28.70 -2.15
C ARG A 272 11.84 28.15 -3.30
N THR A 273 11.17 27.02 -3.08
CA THR A 273 10.44 26.31 -4.14
C THR A 273 8.92 26.47 -4.03
N GLY A 274 8.42 26.97 -2.88
CA GLY A 274 7.00 27.01 -2.59
C GLY A 274 6.38 25.65 -2.29
N TYR A 275 7.21 24.62 -2.09
CA TYR A 275 6.71 23.26 -1.85
C TYR A 275 6.20 23.11 -0.41
N GLY A 276 4.89 22.88 -0.26
CA GLY A 276 4.23 22.57 1.01
C GLY A 276 3.93 21.08 1.15
N PHE A 277 4.24 20.51 2.32
CA PHE A 277 3.93 19.11 2.62
C PHE A 277 3.53 18.92 4.08
N CYS A 278 2.46 18.18 4.31
CA CYS A 278 1.99 17.75 5.61
C CYS A 278 1.98 16.22 5.69
N HIS A 279 2.41 15.65 6.82
CA HIS A 279 2.43 14.21 7.03
C HIS A 279 1.03 13.55 7.01
N VAL A 280 -0.03 14.34 7.23
CA VAL A 280 -1.43 13.89 7.22
C VAL A 280 -2.14 14.32 5.93
N CYS A 281 -2.03 15.59 5.53
CA CYS A 281 -2.74 16.12 4.36
C CYS A 281 -2.02 15.84 3.02
N GLY A 282 -0.76 15.41 3.05
CA GLY A 282 0.07 15.24 1.86
C GLY A 282 0.60 16.57 1.31
N THR A 283 0.81 16.65 0.00
CA THR A 283 1.29 17.87 -0.66
C THR A 283 0.21 18.95 -0.65
N LEU A 284 0.57 20.16 -0.22
CA LEU A 284 -0.31 21.32 -0.18
C LEU A 284 0.11 22.33 -1.24
N LEU A 285 -0.82 22.70 -2.13
CA LEU A 285 -0.54 23.68 -3.19
C LEU A 285 -0.56 25.10 -2.63
N LEU A 286 0.18 26.02 -3.27
CA LEU A 286 0.25 27.43 -2.84
C LEU A 286 -1.15 28.07 -2.73
N LYS A 287 -2.04 27.79 -3.69
CA LYS A 287 -3.43 28.29 -3.67
C LYS A 287 -4.21 27.80 -2.44
N ASP A 288 -3.99 26.55 -2.01
CA ASP A 288 -4.73 25.97 -0.89
C ASP A 288 -4.20 26.58 0.43
N LEU A 289 -2.88 26.79 0.52
CA LEU A 289 -2.27 27.52 1.62
C LEU A 289 -2.73 28.98 1.67
N CYS A 290 -2.93 29.63 0.53
CA CYS A 290 -3.46 31.00 0.47
C CYS A 290 -4.87 31.08 1.05
N VAL A 291 -5.75 30.13 0.69
CA VAL A 291 -7.10 30.04 1.26
C VAL A 291 -7.05 29.80 2.76
N ALA A 292 -6.23 28.86 3.22
CA ALA A 292 -6.10 28.53 4.64
C ALA A 292 -5.56 29.68 5.50
N LEU A 293 -4.67 30.50 4.93
CA LEU A 293 -3.99 31.60 5.62
C LEU A 293 -4.63 32.97 5.32
N GLY A 294 -5.75 33.00 4.58
CA GLY A 294 -6.45 34.24 4.25
C GLY A 294 -5.69 35.19 3.31
N ILE A 295 -4.75 34.66 2.51
CA ILE A 295 -3.98 35.44 1.54
C ILE A 295 -4.75 35.49 0.22
N GLN A 296 -5.03 36.69 -0.27
CA GLN A 296 -5.56 36.85 -1.62
C GLN A 296 -4.39 36.89 -2.61
N PRO A 297 -4.26 35.91 -3.53
CA PRO A 297 -3.25 36.01 -4.58
C PRO A 297 -3.55 37.24 -5.44
N ALA A 298 -2.54 38.07 -5.72
CA ALA A 298 -2.70 39.23 -6.57
C ALA A 298 -3.26 38.79 -7.93
N MET A 299 -4.41 39.37 -8.34
CA MET A 299 -4.95 39.12 -9.66
C MET A 299 -3.94 39.60 -10.69
N THR A 300 -3.39 38.68 -11.48
CA THR A 300 -2.70 39.05 -12.72
C THR A 300 -3.71 39.78 -13.60
N PRO A 301 -3.42 41.01 -14.08
CA PRO A 301 -4.32 41.69 -14.99
C PRO A 301 -4.47 40.85 -16.26
N GLU A 302 -5.70 40.45 -16.54
CA GLU A 302 -6.07 39.80 -17.79
C GLU A 302 -5.66 40.71 -18.94
N GLY A 303 -4.74 40.22 -19.77
CA GLY A 303 -4.33 40.87 -21.00
C GLY A 303 -5.52 41.00 -21.97
N ARG A 304 -5.54 42.14 -22.66
CA ARG A 304 -6.46 42.54 -23.74
C ARG A 304 -6.74 41.43 -24.75
#